data_AF-E9CQL3-F1
#
_entry.id   AF-E9CQL3-F1
#
_cell.length_a   1.000
_cell.length_b   1.000
_cell.length_c   1.000
_cell.angle_alpha   90.00
_cell.angle_beta   90.00
_cell.angle_gamma   90.00
#
_symmetry.space_group_name_H-M   'P 1'
#
loop_
_entity.id
_entity.type
_entity.pdbx_description
1 polymer ?
#
loop_
_entity_poly.entity_id
_entity_poly.type
_entity_poly.pdbx_seq_one_letter_code
_entity_poly.pdbx_strand_id
1 'polypeptide(L)' 'PGVPLEQLSMLLVLSIGIMGVLTPYATGPGVIIYGCGYVKSKDYWRLGGIWGVVYIAALLLIGWPIMSLWY' A
#
# COMPACT_ATOMS: atom_id res chain seq x y z
N PRO A 1 -22.95 12.30 -0.99
CA PRO A 1 -23.20 13.55 -1.75
C PRO A 1 -22.23 14.65 -1.29
N GLY A 2 -21.31 15.08 -2.16
CA GLY A 2 -20.30 16.11 -1.85
C GLY A 2 -18.84 15.64 -1.90
N VAL A 3 -18.59 14.35 -2.07
CA VAL A 3 -17.23 13.82 -2.28
C VAL A 3 -17.00 13.64 -3.79
N PRO A 4 -15.91 14.18 -4.37
CA PRO A 4 -15.57 13.95 -5.77
C PRO A 4 -15.30 12.46 -6.00
N LEU A 5 -16.26 11.78 -6.62
CA LEU A 5 -16.27 10.33 -6.82
C LEU A 5 -15.05 9.83 -7.58
N GLU A 6 -14.53 10.62 -8.52
CA GLU A 6 -13.34 10.29 -9.30
C GLU A 6 -12.07 10.27 -8.43
N GLN A 7 -11.82 11.35 -7.68
CA GLN A 7 -10.69 11.41 -6.73
C GLN A 7 -10.77 10.30 -5.68
N LEU A 8 -11.95 10.04 -5.12
CA LEU A 8 -12.15 8.93 -4.19
C LEU A 8 -11.82 7.58 -4.83
N SER A 9 -12.30 7.33 -6.05
CA SER A 9 -12.06 6.07 -6.76
C SER A 9 -10.56 5.88 -7.04
N MET A 10 -9.87 6.93 -7.46
CA MET A 10 -8.43 6.90 -7.72
C MET A 10 -7.61 6.65 -6.45
N LEU A 11 -7.97 7.28 -5.32
CA LEU A 11 -7.35 7.00 -4.03
C LEU A 11 -7.55 5.56 -3.58
N LEU A 12 -8.75 5.01 -3.77
CA LEU A 12 -9.06 3.64 -3.40
C LEU A 12 -8.26 2.65 -4.24
N VAL A 13 -8.24 2.81 -5.57
CA VAL A 13 -7.42 1.97 -6.47
C VAL A 13 -5.94 2.06 -6.11
N LEU A 14 -5.43 3.27 -5.88
CA LEU A 14 -4.03 3.46 -5.53
C LEU A 14 -3.72 2.83 -4.17
N SER A 15 -4.60 2.94 -3.17
CA SER A 15 -4.41 2.29 -1.86
C SER A 15 -4.33 0.76 -1.96
N ILE A 16 -5.15 0.11 -2.79
CA ILE A 16 -5.12 -1.34 -3.01
C ILE A 16 -3.75 -1.76 -3.58
N GLY A 17 -3.21 -0.98 -4.51
CA GLY A 17 -1.91 -1.25 -5.12
C GLY A 17 -0.77 -1.28 -4.08
N ILE A 18 -0.86 -0.47 -3.03
CA ILE A 18 0.22 -0.34 -2.05
C ILE A 18 0.03 -1.25 -0.81
N MET A 19 -1.18 -1.77 -0.58
CA MET A 19 -1.48 -2.75 0.46
C MET A 19 -0.74 -4.09 0.28
N GLY A 20 -0.23 -4.37 -0.92
CA GLY A 20 0.45 -5.61 -1.28
C GLY A 20 1.72 -5.93 -0.47
N VAL A 21 2.28 -4.96 0.25
CA VAL A 21 3.52 -5.12 1.03
C VAL A 21 3.29 -5.51 2.49
N LEU A 22 2.08 -5.29 3.04
CA LEU A 22 1.85 -5.36 4.49
C LEU A 22 1.98 -6.78 5.06
N THR A 23 1.56 -7.79 4.29
CA THR A 23 1.58 -9.18 4.74
C THR A 23 2.16 -10.08 3.67
N PRO A 24 2.80 -11.20 4.05
CA PRO A 24 3.34 -12.15 3.08
C PRO A 24 2.25 -12.79 2.21
N TYR A 25 0.99 -12.72 2.63
CA TYR A 25 -0.15 -13.29 1.91
C TYR A 25 -0.88 -12.28 1.01
N ALA A 26 -0.47 -11.01 1.02
CA ALA A 26 -1.15 -9.96 0.28
C ALA A 26 -0.92 -10.05 -1.24
N THR A 27 0.20 -10.63 -1.68
CA THR A 27 0.54 -10.77 -3.10
C THR A 27 1.20 -12.12 -3.40
N GLY A 28 1.03 -12.61 -4.62
CA GLY A 28 1.65 -13.86 -5.09
C GLY A 28 3.17 -13.93 -4.85
N PRO A 29 3.95 -12.89 -5.19
CA PRO A 29 5.38 -12.84 -4.90
C PRO A 29 5.69 -12.90 -3.40
N GLY A 30 4.87 -12.28 -2.55
CA GLY A 30 5.07 -12.29 -1.09
C GLY A 30 5.00 -13.70 -0.49
N VAL A 31 4.09 -14.54 -0.99
CA VAL A 31 3.94 -15.93 -0.52
C VAL A 31 5.16 -16.75 -0.88
N ILE A 32 5.73 -16.51 -2.06
CA ILE A 32 6.95 -17.19 -2.53
C ILE A 32 8.13 -16.80 -1.63
N ILE A 33 8.34 -15.50 -1.41
CA ILE A 33 9.45 -15.00 -0.57
C ILE A 33 9.35 -15.51 0.87
N TYR A 34 8.14 -15.53 1.42
CA TYR A 34 7.88 -16.06 2.76
C TYR A 34 8.05 -17.59 2.84
N GLY A 35 7.62 -18.31 1.81
CA GLY A 35 7.70 -19.78 1.73
C GLY A 35 9.11 -20.33 1.58
N CYS A 36 10.06 -19.55 1.02
CA CYS A 36 11.46 -19.98 0.87
C CYS A 36 12.24 -20.09 2.20
N GLY A 37 11.68 -19.64 3.33
CA GLY A 37 12.30 -19.77 4.65
C GLY A 37 13.51 -18.86 4.92
N TYR A 38 13.93 -18.05 3.95
CA TYR A 38 15.02 -17.07 4.09
C TYR A 38 14.66 -15.89 5.00
N VAL A 39 13.40 -15.47 4.99
CA VAL A 39 12.92 -14.33 5.79
C VAL A 39 12.12 -14.83 6.99
N LYS A 40 12.57 -14.49 8.20
CA LYS A 40 11.84 -14.81 9.43
C LYS A 40 10.51 -14.06 9.45
N SER A 41 9.44 -14.74 9.89
CA SER A 41 8.09 -14.15 9.93
C SER A 41 8.06 -12.82 10.67
N LYS A 42 8.73 -12.74 11.82
CA LYS A 42 8.79 -11.51 12.61
C LYS A 42 9.35 -10.31 11.84
N ASP A 43 10.37 -10.52 11.02
CA ASP A 43 11.01 -9.45 10.26
C ASP A 43 10.15 -9.06 9.06
N TYR A 44 9.45 -10.03 8.44
CA TYR A 44 8.49 -9.75 7.37
C TYR A 44 7.34 -8.86 7.85
N TRP A 45 6.73 -9.18 8.99
CA TRP A 45 5.64 -8.39 9.58
C TRP A 45 6.11 -7.00 10.04
N ARG A 46 7.35 -6.87 10.55
CA ARG A 46 7.94 -5.58 10.88
C ARG A 46 8.17 -4.72 9.65
N LEU A 47 8.76 -5.28 8.61
CA LEU A 47 8.99 -4.59 7.33
C LEU A 47 7.66 -4.20 6.69
N GLY A 48 6.67 -5.10 6.67
CA GLY A 48 5.32 -4.81 6.17
C GLY A 48 4.66 -3.65 6.91
N GLY A 49 4.80 -3.57 8.24
CA GLY A 49 4.30 -2.44 9.02
C GLY A 49 5.00 -1.11 8.71
N ILE A 50 6.34 -1.11 8.65
CA ILE A 50 7.12 0.10 8.34
C ILE A 50 6.79 0.61 6.93
N TRP A 51 6.88 -0.26 5.94
CA TRP A 51 6.60 0.10 4.56
C TRP A 51 5.13 0.46 4.34
N GLY A 52 4.19 -0.23 5.00
CA GLY A 52 2.78 0.14 4.98
C GLY A 52 2.52 1.58 5.45
N VAL A 53 3.15 2.00 6.55
CA VAL A 53 3.04 3.38 7.04
C VAL A 53 3.67 4.38 6.08
N VAL A 54 4.87 4.10 5.57
CA VAL A 54 5.58 4.96 4.60
C VAL A 54 4.73 5.15 3.34
N TYR A 55 4.09 4.08 2.87
CA TYR A 55 3.28 4.09 1.67
C TYR A 55 1.94 4.79 1.83
N ILE A 56 1.27 4.62 2.97
CA ILE A 56 0.07 5.41 3.30
C ILE A 56 0.44 6.90 3.41
N ALA A 57 1.57 7.22 4.03
CA ALA A 57 2.06 8.59 4.12
C ALA A 57 2.36 9.16 2.73
N ALA A 58 3.03 8.41 1.85
CA ALA A 58 3.29 8.83 0.48
C ALA A 58 1.99 9.03 -0.33
N LEU A 59 1.00 8.15 -0.17
CA LEU A 59 -0.31 8.28 -0.81
C LEU A 59 -1.01 9.59 -0.42
N LEU A 60 -0.98 9.94 0.86
CA LEU A 60 -1.65 11.13 1.38
C LEU A 60 -0.85 12.43 1.15
N LEU A 61 0.48 12.38 1.22
CA LEU A 61 1.33 13.56 1.09
C LEU A 61 1.73 13.86 -0.36
N ILE A 62 1.67 12.88 -1.25
CA ILE A 62 2.07 13.02 -2.66
C ILE A 62 0.87 12.74 -3.58
N GLY A 63 0.21 11.60 -3.39
CA GLY A 63 -0.92 11.20 -4.23
C GLY A 63 -2.09 12.18 -4.17
N TRP A 64 -2.54 12.51 -2.95
CA TRP A 64 -3.64 13.48 -2.76
C TRP A 64 -3.36 14.87 -3.36
N PRO A 65 -2.24 15.55 -3.07
CA PRO A 65 -2.00 16.88 -3.64
C PRO A 65 -1.82 16.87 -5.16
N ILE A 66 -1.25 15.81 -5.74
CA ILE A 66 -1.21 15.66 -7.20
C ILE A 66 -2.64 15.53 -7.74
N MET A 67 -3.47 14.66 -7.17
CA MET A 67 -4.86 14.51 -7.62
C MET A 67 -5.68 15.79 -7.42
N SER A 68 -5.38 16.60 -6.40
CA SER A 68 -6.01 17.90 -6.14
C SER A 68 -5.48 19.04 -7.03
N LEU A 69 -4.31 18.89 -7.63
CA LEU A 69 -3.72 19.90 -8.52
C LEU A 69 -4.17 19.68 -9.97
N TRP A 70 -4.37 18.42 -10.36
CA TRP A 70 -4.70 18.03 -11.74
C TRP A 70 -6.22 17.94 -11.99
N TYR A 71 -7.04 17.93 -10.93
CA TYR A 71 -8.49 17.83 -10.97
C TYR A 71 -9.12 18.89 -10.05
#